data_AF-A0A6A6W5T8-F1
#
_entry.id   AF-A0A6A6W5T8-F1
#
_cell.length_a   1.000
_cell.length_b   1.000
_cell.length_c   1.000
_cell.angle_alpha   90.00
_cell.angle_beta   90.00
_cell.angle_gamma   90.00
#
_symmetry.space_group_name_H-M   'P 1'
#
loop_
_entity.id
_entity.type
_entity.pdbx_description
1 polymer ?
#
loop_
_entity_poly.entity_id
_entity_poly.type
_entity_poly.pdbx_seq_one_letter_code
_entity_poly.pdbx_strand_id
1 'polypeptide(L)'
;MIISSHLVLKSPPTLTMIRDDAPTSYRDRADILMGSSRSSDEGHAIHVQDEPQRIDTDDIFEDSPGHAGPDTVSAEVSEIPSLRRLHETAGYREGVTASKANHLQDGFDEGFALGAEMGVRAGWILGCFDGITKALACRAAVPSGVDDASPSTMAQDVKGDVDESIRLSASARDELRLEMLFGSEWINEEGMWKWEVPEDGDITFKEVAACHPVLAKWNAILNKTARQYQVHLAFPSADGIDEA
;
A
#
# COMPACT_ATOMS: atom_id res chain seq x y z
N MET A 1 51.23 35.72 -9.05
CA MET A 1 50.31 36.73 -8.49
C MET A 1 49.12 35.99 -7.90
N ILE A 2 48.78 36.28 -6.65
CA ILE A 2 47.71 35.59 -5.91
C ILE A 2 46.45 36.45 -5.99
N ILE A 3 45.32 35.88 -6.40
CA ILE A 3 44.00 36.44 -6.11
C ILE A 3 43.17 35.32 -5.49
N SER A 4 43.21 35.29 -4.15
CA SER A 4 42.39 34.43 -3.32
C SER A 4 41.03 35.13 -3.14
N SER A 5 39.99 34.61 -3.79
CA SER A 5 38.64 35.14 -3.67
C SER A 5 37.86 34.38 -2.60
N HIS A 6 38.00 34.83 -1.36
CA HIS A 6 37.12 34.42 -0.26
C HIS A 6 35.66 34.71 -0.60
N LEU A 7 34.83 33.66 -0.66
CA LEU A 7 33.37 33.81 -0.50
C LEU A 7 32.98 33.33 0.89
N VAL A 8 32.43 34.27 1.66
CA VAL A 8 32.16 34.13 3.09
C VAL A 8 30.86 33.37 3.33
N LEU A 9 30.91 32.40 4.24
CA LEU A 9 29.75 31.70 4.80
C LEU A 9 28.69 32.70 5.30
N LYS A 10 27.44 32.53 4.85
CA LYS A 10 26.28 33.21 5.45
C LYS A 10 25.29 32.18 5.97
N SER A 11 25.41 31.90 7.28
CA SER A 11 24.47 31.05 8.03
C SER A 11 23.04 31.65 8.07
N PRO A 12 22.01 30.83 8.34
CA PRO A 12 20.61 31.19 8.11
C PRO A 12 20.02 32.10 9.20
N PRO A 13 18.94 32.84 8.90
CA PRO A 13 18.16 33.54 9.93
C PRO A 13 17.42 32.54 10.83
N THR A 14 17.45 32.79 12.14
CA THR A 14 16.76 32.04 13.20
C THR A 14 15.79 32.99 13.93
N LEU A 15 14.79 32.43 14.64
CA LEU A 15 13.70 33.12 15.39
C LEU A 15 12.59 33.67 14.46
N THR A 16 11.29 33.61 14.81
CA THR A 16 10.66 33.43 16.14
C THR A 16 9.59 32.33 16.21
N MET A 17 9.41 31.76 17.40
CA MET A 17 8.26 30.89 17.71
C MET A 17 6.95 31.69 17.70
N ILE A 18 5.90 31.09 17.13
CA ILE A 18 4.51 31.35 17.51
C ILE A 18 3.97 30.04 18.09
N ARG A 19 3.29 30.18 19.22
CA ARG A 19 2.71 29.11 20.04
C ARG A 19 1.20 29.06 19.77
N ASP A 20 0.55 28.04 20.32
CA ASP A 20 -0.91 27.88 20.37
C ASP A 20 -1.54 27.50 19.01
N ASP A 21 -2.46 26.54 18.88
CA ASP A 21 -3.05 25.63 19.87
C ASP A 21 -3.41 24.28 19.22
N ALA A 22 -3.38 23.20 20.00
CA ALA A 22 -3.75 21.85 19.52
C ALA A 22 -5.08 21.38 20.16
N PRO A 23 -6.13 21.10 19.38
CA PRO A 23 -7.29 20.37 19.88
C PRO A 23 -7.03 18.85 19.84
N THR A 24 -6.67 18.31 20.99
CA THR A 24 -6.78 16.88 21.29
C THR A 24 -8.23 16.41 21.20
N SER A 25 -8.52 15.35 20.44
CA SER A 25 -9.24 14.15 20.90
C SER A 25 -9.68 13.30 19.70
N TYR A 26 -8.98 12.19 19.45
CA TYR A 26 -9.47 11.11 18.58
C TYR A 26 -10.03 9.98 19.46
N ARG A 27 -10.96 10.35 20.34
CA ARG A 27 -11.80 9.47 21.17
C ARG A 27 -13.20 10.06 21.17
N ASP A 28 -14.13 9.35 20.51
CA ASP A 28 -15.62 9.43 20.57
C ASP A 28 -16.27 9.22 19.19
N ARG A 29 -16.06 8.06 18.55
CA ARG A 29 -16.84 7.62 17.37
C ARG A 29 -17.24 6.12 17.40
N ALA A 30 -17.43 5.55 18.59
CA ALA A 30 -17.84 4.15 18.75
C ALA A 30 -19.36 3.96 19.07
N ASP A 31 -20.06 5.02 19.47
CA ASP A 31 -21.34 4.88 20.21
C ASP A 31 -22.63 5.27 19.44
N ILE A 32 -22.61 5.23 18.10
CA ILE A 32 -23.81 5.50 17.28
C ILE A 32 -24.05 4.40 16.25
N LEU A 33 -24.40 3.19 16.72
CA LEU A 33 -25.09 2.18 15.89
C LEU A 33 -25.95 1.17 16.71
N MET A 34 -26.79 1.65 17.63
CA MET A 34 -27.78 0.81 18.34
C MET A 34 -29.14 1.52 18.48
N GLY A 35 -30.12 1.09 17.68
CA GLY A 35 -31.56 1.43 17.81
C GLY A 35 -32.00 2.80 17.22
N SER A 36 -33.22 2.98 16.67
CA SER A 36 -34.35 2.05 16.47
C SER A 36 -35.36 2.59 15.42
N SER A 37 -36.19 1.68 14.86
CA SER A 37 -37.57 1.90 14.35
C SER A 37 -37.86 2.53 12.96
N ARG A 38 -37.92 1.68 11.92
CA ARG A 38 -39.14 1.13 11.26
C ARG A 38 -40.26 2.07 10.71
N SER A 39 -40.37 2.16 9.37
CA SER A 39 -41.59 2.14 8.50
C SER A 39 -41.16 2.34 7.02
N SER A 40 -41.90 2.01 5.94
CA SER A 40 -42.93 1.00 5.60
C SER A 40 -43.04 0.93 4.04
N ASP A 41 -43.74 -0.09 3.51
CA ASP A 41 -44.24 -0.27 2.12
C ASP A 41 -43.20 -0.51 0.99
N GLU A 42 -43.19 -1.67 0.30
CA GLU A 42 -44.04 -2.20 -0.82
C GLU A 42 -43.29 -2.02 -2.17
N GLY A 43 -43.13 -3.01 -3.06
CA GLY A 43 -43.46 -4.44 -3.06
C GLY A 43 -43.07 -5.12 -4.41
N HIS A 44 -43.52 -6.37 -4.59
CA HIS A 44 -43.46 -7.23 -5.81
C HIS A 44 -42.27 -8.21 -6.02
N ALA A 45 -42.62 -9.50 -6.19
CA ALA A 45 -41.76 -10.68 -6.35
C ALA A 45 -41.46 -10.97 -7.86
N ILE A 46 -40.66 -11.95 -8.30
CA ILE A 46 -40.76 -13.43 -8.19
C ILE A 46 -39.46 -14.07 -8.77
N HIS A 47 -39.05 -15.34 -8.57
CA HIS A 47 -39.41 -16.49 -7.69
C HIS A 47 -38.40 -17.64 -7.94
N VAL A 48 -38.07 -18.48 -6.94
CA VAL A 48 -37.86 -19.96 -6.97
C VAL A 48 -37.68 -20.45 -5.53
N GLN A 49 -38.08 -21.69 -5.24
CA GLN A 49 -38.19 -22.28 -3.89
C GLN A 49 -36.92 -23.01 -3.44
N ASP A 50 -36.52 -22.84 -2.18
CA ASP A 50 -36.17 -23.96 -1.30
C ASP A 50 -36.31 -23.54 0.17
N GLU A 51 -36.90 -24.41 1.01
CA GLU A 51 -37.20 -24.12 2.42
C GLU A 51 -35.97 -24.41 3.31
N PRO A 52 -35.40 -23.43 4.01
CA PRO A 52 -34.53 -23.73 5.14
C PRO A 52 -35.39 -24.23 6.29
N GLN A 53 -35.44 -25.55 6.49
CA GLN A 53 -36.03 -26.12 7.69
C GLN A 53 -35.43 -25.41 8.91
N ARG A 54 -36.27 -24.72 9.68
CA ARG A 54 -35.89 -24.28 11.03
C ARG A 54 -35.53 -25.52 11.82
N ILE A 55 -34.24 -25.67 12.11
CA ILE A 55 -33.80 -26.55 13.18
C ILE A 55 -34.28 -25.85 14.45
N ASP A 56 -35.34 -26.36 15.08
CA ASP A 56 -35.74 -25.92 16.41
C ASP A 56 -34.62 -26.29 17.40
N THR A 57 -33.89 -25.27 17.84
CA THR A 57 -32.76 -25.42 18.78
C THR A 57 -33.18 -25.30 20.24
N ASP A 58 -34.47 -25.53 20.56
CA ASP A 58 -35.06 -25.25 21.88
C ASP A 58 -35.35 -26.51 22.74
N ASP A 59 -35.25 -27.72 22.17
CA ASP A 59 -35.59 -28.99 22.83
C ASP A 59 -34.38 -29.74 23.47
N ILE A 60 -33.34 -29.03 23.93
CA ILE A 60 -32.15 -29.65 24.55
C ILE A 60 -32.01 -29.38 26.07
N PHE A 61 -32.86 -28.53 26.65
CA PHE A 61 -32.72 -28.12 28.07
C PHE A 61 -33.99 -28.22 28.93
N GLU A 62 -35.00 -29.00 28.52
CA GLU A 62 -36.12 -29.37 29.39
C GLU A 62 -35.92 -30.76 30.03
N ASP A 63 -35.19 -30.79 31.14
CA ASP A 63 -35.35 -31.84 32.16
C ASP A 63 -35.71 -31.17 33.49
N SER A 64 -36.99 -31.24 33.87
CA SER A 64 -37.53 -30.66 35.10
C SER A 64 -37.50 -31.68 36.24
N PRO A 65 -36.64 -31.54 37.27
CA PRO A 65 -36.56 -32.49 38.38
C PRO A 65 -37.71 -32.26 39.39
N GLY A 66 -38.91 -32.71 39.02
CA GLY A 66 -40.13 -32.57 39.81
C GLY A 66 -40.42 -33.73 40.79
N HIS A 67 -39.44 -34.22 41.56
CA HIS A 67 -39.68 -35.22 42.62
C HIS A 67 -38.84 -34.96 43.88
N ALA A 68 -39.48 -34.98 45.04
CA ALA A 68 -38.85 -34.71 46.33
C ALA A 68 -38.42 -36.00 47.05
N GLY A 69 -37.17 -36.02 47.56
CA GLY A 69 -36.66 -37.06 48.45
C GLY A 69 -35.27 -36.67 48.97
N PRO A 70 -35.00 -36.70 50.29
CA PRO A 70 -33.71 -36.30 50.84
C PRO A 70 -32.79 -37.52 50.96
N ASP A 71 -31.89 -37.72 49.99
CA ASP A 71 -30.74 -38.59 50.18
C ASP A 71 -29.48 -38.01 49.51
N THR A 72 -28.46 -37.80 50.33
CA THR A 72 -27.15 -37.29 49.92
C THR A 72 -26.35 -38.39 49.23
N VAL A 73 -26.58 -38.58 47.94
CA VAL A 73 -25.60 -39.18 47.05
C VAL A 73 -24.90 -38.07 46.28
N SER A 74 -23.69 -37.72 46.73
CA SER A 74 -22.68 -37.05 45.91
C SER A 74 -22.25 -38.00 44.79
N ALA A 75 -23.14 -38.23 43.83
CA ALA A 75 -22.76 -38.67 42.51
C ALA A 75 -21.99 -37.50 41.89
N GLU A 76 -20.67 -37.51 42.09
CA GLU A 76 -19.73 -36.63 41.40
C GLU A 76 -19.84 -36.93 39.90
N VAL A 77 -20.79 -36.26 39.24
CA VAL A 77 -20.90 -36.25 37.77
C VAL A 77 -19.57 -35.70 37.29
N SER A 78 -18.74 -36.59 36.74
CA SER A 78 -17.32 -36.29 36.58
C SER A 78 -17.13 -35.03 35.74
N GLU A 79 -16.53 -34.00 36.34
CA GLU A 79 -16.18 -32.75 35.66
C GLU A 79 -15.15 -32.97 34.54
N ILE A 80 -14.47 -34.11 34.53
CA ILE A 80 -13.43 -34.46 33.55
C ILE A 80 -14.01 -34.55 32.12
N PRO A 81 -15.10 -35.29 31.85
CA PRO A 81 -15.88 -35.17 30.62
C PRO A 81 -16.29 -33.75 30.21
N SER A 82 -16.78 -32.93 31.16
CA SER A 82 -17.24 -31.56 30.89
C SER A 82 -16.09 -30.63 30.51
N LEU A 83 -15.01 -30.64 31.30
CA LEU A 83 -13.76 -29.93 31.02
C LEU A 83 -13.12 -30.37 29.70
N ARG A 84 -13.17 -31.66 29.37
CA ARG A 84 -12.67 -32.14 28.07
C ARG A 84 -13.44 -31.54 26.91
N ARG A 85 -14.78 -31.58 26.94
CA ARG A 85 -15.63 -30.96 25.89
C ARG A 85 -15.37 -29.45 25.78
N LEU A 86 -15.21 -28.77 26.91
CA LEU A 86 -14.86 -27.35 26.96
C LEU A 86 -13.50 -27.09 26.29
N HIS A 87 -12.47 -27.87 26.61
CA HIS A 87 -11.12 -27.73 26.05
C HIS A 87 -11.06 -28.14 24.57
N GLU A 88 -11.77 -29.19 24.15
CA GLU A 88 -11.89 -29.60 22.74
C GLU A 88 -12.58 -28.51 21.91
N THR A 89 -13.65 -27.91 22.43
CA THR A 89 -14.39 -26.84 21.75
C THR A 89 -13.59 -25.52 21.72
N ALA A 90 -12.95 -25.17 22.84
CA ALA A 90 -12.07 -24.01 22.92
C ALA A 90 -10.86 -24.16 21.98
N GLY A 91 -10.18 -25.30 22.02
CA GLY A 91 -9.03 -25.61 21.18
C GLY A 91 -9.34 -25.74 19.69
N TYR A 92 -10.52 -26.26 19.32
CA TYR A 92 -10.97 -26.23 17.93
C TYR A 92 -11.22 -24.79 17.45
N ARG A 93 -11.91 -23.98 18.27
CA ARG A 93 -12.16 -22.56 17.95
C ARG A 93 -10.86 -21.78 17.83
N GLU A 94 -9.95 -21.96 18.78
CA GLU A 94 -8.62 -21.34 18.79
C GLU A 94 -7.78 -21.79 17.59
N GLY A 95 -7.74 -23.09 17.29
CA GLY A 95 -7.02 -23.63 16.13
C GLY A 95 -7.53 -23.06 14.80
N VAL A 96 -8.85 -23.01 14.59
CA VAL A 96 -9.43 -22.40 13.38
C VAL A 96 -9.13 -20.91 13.30
N THR A 97 -9.15 -20.18 14.41
CA THR A 97 -8.80 -18.75 14.44
C THR A 97 -7.31 -18.52 14.16
N ALA A 98 -6.42 -19.28 14.80
CA ALA A 98 -4.98 -19.19 14.64
C ALA A 98 -4.52 -19.57 13.22
N SER A 99 -5.03 -20.67 12.65
CA SER A 99 -4.70 -21.07 11.28
C SER A 99 -5.11 -20.02 10.24
N LYS A 100 -6.27 -19.37 10.42
CA LYS A 100 -6.71 -18.27 9.55
C LYS A 100 -5.86 -17.01 9.72
N ALA A 101 -5.49 -16.67 10.95
CA ALA A 101 -4.65 -15.52 11.22
C ALA A 101 -3.25 -15.69 10.63
N ASN A 102 -2.62 -16.84 10.84
CA ASN A 102 -1.27 -17.14 10.32
C ASN A 102 -1.25 -17.09 8.79
N HIS A 103 -2.16 -17.81 8.12
CA HIS A 103 -2.23 -17.82 6.65
C HIS A 103 -2.41 -16.42 6.03
N LEU A 104 -3.14 -15.53 6.71
CA LEU A 104 -3.30 -14.14 6.28
C LEU A 104 -2.04 -13.30 6.52
N GLN A 105 -1.30 -13.54 7.60
CA GLN A 105 -0.03 -12.85 7.86
C GLN A 105 1.07 -13.31 6.90
N ASP A 106 1.20 -14.63 6.67
CA ASP A 106 2.20 -15.20 5.75
C ASP A 106 2.06 -14.56 4.36
N GLY A 107 0.84 -14.52 3.81
CA GLY A 107 0.57 -13.87 2.52
C GLY A 107 0.68 -12.33 2.54
N PHE A 108 0.46 -11.68 3.70
CA PHE A 108 0.71 -10.25 3.85
C PHE A 108 2.21 -9.93 3.83
N ASP A 109 3.03 -10.67 4.57
CA ASP A 109 4.47 -10.42 4.68
C ASP A 109 5.18 -10.64 3.34
N GLU A 110 4.82 -11.70 2.62
CA GLU A 110 5.29 -11.97 1.24
C GLU A 110 4.89 -10.85 0.27
N GLY A 111 3.60 -10.47 0.25
CA GLY A 111 3.08 -9.43 -0.61
C GLY A 111 3.59 -8.02 -0.27
N PHE A 112 3.80 -7.73 1.01
CA PHE A 112 4.29 -6.43 1.50
C PHE A 112 5.77 -6.20 1.13
N ALA A 113 6.62 -7.23 1.25
CA ALA A 113 8.03 -7.13 0.88
C ALA A 113 8.19 -6.85 -0.63
N LEU A 114 7.50 -7.60 -1.49
CA LEU A 114 7.47 -7.35 -2.93
C LEU A 114 6.84 -5.99 -3.27
N GLY A 115 5.75 -5.64 -2.58
CA GLY A 115 5.05 -4.37 -2.75
C GLY A 115 5.92 -3.15 -2.45
N ALA A 116 6.74 -3.23 -1.40
CA ALA A 116 7.70 -2.19 -1.05
C ALA A 116 8.78 -2.01 -2.14
N GLU A 117 9.38 -3.09 -2.64
CA GLU A 117 10.39 -3.05 -3.71
C GLU A 117 9.82 -2.47 -5.02
N MET A 118 8.62 -2.89 -5.42
CA MET A 118 7.92 -2.32 -6.58
C MET A 118 7.56 -0.84 -6.37
N GLY A 119 7.11 -0.47 -5.17
CA GLY A 119 6.77 0.91 -4.81
C GLY A 119 7.97 1.86 -4.81
N VAL A 120 9.11 1.44 -4.27
CA VAL A 120 10.38 2.21 -4.31
C VAL A 120 10.83 2.41 -5.75
N ARG A 121 10.74 1.38 -6.60
CA ARG A 121 11.08 1.46 -8.04
C ARG A 121 10.17 2.41 -8.80
N ALA A 122 8.85 2.28 -8.64
CA ALA A 122 7.88 3.18 -9.27
C ALA A 122 8.09 4.64 -8.82
N GLY A 123 8.24 4.87 -7.51
CA GLY A 123 8.48 6.18 -6.92
C GLY A 123 9.79 6.83 -7.40
N TRP A 124 10.88 6.07 -7.51
CA TRP A 124 12.15 6.56 -8.06
C TRP A 124 12.01 6.97 -9.53
N ILE A 125 11.38 6.13 -10.38
CA ILE A 125 11.17 6.44 -11.80
C ILE A 125 10.37 7.74 -11.97
N LEU A 126 9.24 7.86 -11.25
CA LEU A 126 8.39 9.06 -11.28
C LEU A 126 9.14 10.30 -10.76
N GLY A 127 9.90 10.15 -9.66
CA GLY A 127 10.73 11.22 -9.11
C GLY A 127 11.80 11.71 -10.08
N CYS A 128 12.42 10.81 -10.84
CA CYS A 128 13.40 11.18 -11.87
C CYS A 128 12.75 11.91 -13.05
N PHE A 129 11.58 11.47 -13.55
CA PHE A 129 10.86 12.21 -14.59
C PHE A 129 10.46 13.62 -14.11
N ASP A 130 9.93 13.75 -12.89
CA ASP A 130 9.62 15.04 -12.30
C ASP A 130 10.86 15.93 -12.11
N GLY A 131 12.00 15.34 -11.73
CA GLY A 131 13.28 16.04 -11.61
C GLY A 131 13.75 16.61 -12.96
N ILE A 132 13.68 15.81 -14.03
CA ILE A 132 14.00 16.24 -15.39
C ILE A 132 13.06 17.35 -15.85
N THR A 133 11.74 17.17 -15.69
CA THR A 133 10.73 18.17 -16.07
C THR A 133 10.96 19.50 -15.31
N LYS A 134 11.24 19.46 -14.01
CA LYS A 134 11.56 20.65 -13.20
C LYS A 134 12.87 21.31 -13.64
N ALA A 135 13.92 20.54 -13.93
CA ALA A 135 15.19 21.08 -14.41
C ALA A 135 15.05 21.78 -15.77
N LEU A 136 14.29 21.21 -16.71
CA LEU A 136 13.97 21.82 -18.00
C LEU A 136 13.12 23.09 -17.84
N ALA A 137 12.10 23.06 -16.97
CA ALA A 137 11.27 24.23 -16.68
C ALA A 137 12.08 25.36 -16.01
N CYS A 138 12.96 25.05 -15.06
CA CYS A 138 13.88 26.02 -14.48
C CYS A 138 14.82 26.63 -15.52
N ARG A 139 15.37 25.82 -16.43
CA ARG A 139 16.19 26.29 -17.56
C ARG A 139 15.41 27.23 -18.49
N ALA A 140 14.15 26.91 -18.78
CA ALA A 140 13.26 27.75 -19.60
C ALA A 140 12.91 29.09 -18.92
N ALA A 141 12.88 29.12 -17.58
CA ALA A 141 12.51 30.30 -16.80
C ALA A 141 13.69 31.25 -16.50
N VAL A 142 14.94 30.89 -16.81
CA VAL A 142 16.08 31.81 -16.66
C VAL A 142 15.91 32.94 -17.69
N PRO A 143 15.73 34.21 -17.27
CA PRO A 143 15.66 35.31 -18.21
C PRO A 143 17.06 35.50 -18.81
N SER A 144 17.20 35.18 -20.09
CA SER A 144 18.39 35.56 -20.87
C SER A 144 18.48 37.07 -20.90
N GLY A 145 19.39 37.63 -20.11
CA GLY A 145 19.58 39.07 -19.94
C GLY A 145 20.19 39.74 -21.17
N VAL A 146 19.37 39.92 -22.22
CA VAL A 146 19.53 40.90 -23.29
C VAL A 146 18.13 41.36 -23.70
N ASP A 147 17.86 42.65 -23.50
CA ASP A 147 16.60 43.25 -23.93
C ASP A 147 16.50 43.28 -25.46
N ASP A 148 15.26 43.19 -25.97
CA ASP A 148 14.85 43.33 -27.37
C ASP A 148 15.34 42.26 -28.37
N ALA A 149 14.66 41.10 -28.38
CA ALA A 149 14.58 40.23 -29.55
C ALA A 149 13.27 39.42 -29.57
N SER A 150 12.73 39.22 -30.79
CA SER A 150 11.65 38.26 -31.09
C SER A 150 11.93 36.89 -30.45
N PRO A 151 10.92 36.13 -29.97
CA PRO A 151 11.13 34.82 -29.35
C PRO A 151 11.99 33.93 -30.25
N SER A 152 13.23 33.72 -29.80
CA SER A 152 14.24 33.02 -30.59
C SER A 152 13.87 31.55 -30.71
N THR A 153 14.24 30.91 -31.83
CA THR A 153 13.95 29.49 -32.08
C THR A 153 14.38 28.61 -30.89
N MET A 154 15.54 28.91 -30.30
CA MET A 154 16.06 28.28 -29.08
C MET A 154 15.08 28.30 -27.88
N ALA A 155 14.34 29.39 -27.67
CA ALA A 155 13.34 29.48 -26.60
C ALA A 155 12.08 28.65 -26.91
N GLN A 156 11.76 28.50 -28.20
CA GLN A 156 10.66 27.68 -28.69
C GLN A 156 11.00 26.18 -28.58
N ASP A 157 12.24 25.81 -28.92
CA ASP A 157 12.79 24.45 -28.78
C ASP A 157 12.78 24.00 -27.29
N VAL A 158 13.30 24.85 -26.38
CA VAL A 158 13.30 24.56 -24.93
C VAL A 158 11.89 24.43 -24.36
N LYS A 159 10.91 25.19 -24.87
CA LYS A 159 9.50 25.00 -24.47
C LYS A 159 8.94 23.66 -25.00
N GLY A 160 9.33 23.25 -26.21
CA GLY A 160 8.98 21.94 -26.77
C GLY A 160 9.46 20.78 -25.89
N ASP A 161 10.74 20.81 -25.48
CA ASP A 161 11.33 19.83 -24.56
C ASP A 161 10.56 19.75 -23.22
N VAL A 162 10.17 20.91 -22.66
CA VAL A 162 9.35 20.98 -21.44
C VAL A 162 7.97 20.34 -21.67
N ASP A 163 7.25 20.73 -22.73
CA ASP A 163 5.92 20.19 -23.04
C ASP A 163 5.96 18.66 -23.30
N GLU A 164 7.04 18.14 -23.92
CA GLU A 164 7.26 16.70 -24.10
C GLU A 164 7.53 16.00 -22.76
N SER A 165 8.42 16.54 -21.91
CA SER A 165 8.74 15.95 -20.60
C SER A 165 7.53 15.90 -19.66
N ILE A 166 6.63 16.89 -19.71
CA ILE A 166 5.36 16.89 -18.98
C ILE A 166 4.45 15.75 -19.45
N ARG A 167 4.30 15.56 -20.76
CA ARG A 167 3.50 14.45 -21.33
C ARG A 167 4.06 13.10 -20.92
N LEU A 168 5.38 12.92 -21.00
CA LEU A 168 6.04 11.67 -20.62
C LEU A 168 5.85 11.36 -19.13
N SER A 169 5.98 12.37 -18.26
CA SER A 169 5.75 12.25 -16.82
C SER A 169 4.26 11.99 -16.47
N ALA A 170 3.31 12.50 -17.27
CA ALA A 170 1.90 12.17 -17.11
C ALA A 170 1.60 10.71 -17.50
N SER A 171 2.04 10.26 -18.67
CA SER A 171 1.88 8.86 -19.08
C SER A 171 2.60 7.88 -18.15
N ALA A 172 3.77 8.25 -17.60
CA ALA A 172 4.46 7.47 -16.58
C ALA A 172 3.61 7.35 -15.31
N ARG A 173 3.01 8.44 -14.82
CA ARG A 173 2.09 8.41 -13.67
C ARG A 173 0.89 7.51 -13.91
N ASP A 174 0.32 7.52 -15.12
CA ASP A 174 -0.87 6.72 -15.42
C ASP A 174 -0.59 5.22 -15.45
N GLU A 175 0.55 4.80 -16.01
CA GLU A 175 0.93 3.39 -16.10
C GLU A 175 1.60 2.85 -14.82
N LEU A 176 2.27 3.69 -14.03
CA LEU A 176 2.97 3.29 -12.79
C LEU A 176 2.11 3.40 -11.53
N ARG A 177 0.79 3.57 -11.66
CA ARG A 177 -0.10 3.49 -10.48
C ARG A 177 -0.17 2.07 -9.93
N LEU A 178 -0.43 1.94 -8.63
CA LEU A 178 -0.55 0.65 -7.96
C LEU A 178 -1.64 -0.22 -8.58
N GLU A 179 -2.76 0.34 -9.02
CA GLU A 179 -3.85 -0.44 -9.64
C GLU A 179 -3.45 -1.05 -11.00
N MET A 180 -2.45 -0.49 -11.68
CA MET A 180 -1.89 -0.99 -12.95
C MET A 180 -0.66 -1.89 -12.75
N LEU A 181 0.05 -1.75 -11.62
CA LEU A 181 1.22 -2.58 -11.28
C LEU A 181 0.80 -3.88 -10.59
N PHE A 182 -0.25 -3.85 -9.78
CA PHE A 182 -0.81 -5.00 -9.06
C PHE A 182 -2.12 -5.48 -9.72
N GLY A 183 -2.35 -5.11 -10.99
CA GLY A 183 -3.50 -5.53 -11.77
C GLY A 183 -3.53 -7.04 -12.02
N SER A 184 -4.71 -7.57 -12.32
CA SER A 184 -4.92 -9.01 -12.56
C SER A 184 -4.26 -9.51 -13.86
N GLU A 185 -3.69 -8.63 -14.67
CA GLU A 185 -2.78 -8.97 -15.77
C GLU A 185 -1.40 -9.44 -15.26
N TRP A 186 -0.92 -8.92 -14.12
CA TRP A 186 0.42 -9.20 -13.58
C TRP A 186 0.41 -10.17 -12.40
N ILE A 187 -0.67 -10.21 -11.63
CA ILE A 187 -0.84 -11.06 -10.44
C ILE A 187 -2.00 -12.04 -10.66
N ASN A 188 -1.91 -13.26 -10.13
CA ASN A 188 -2.97 -14.27 -10.20
C ASN A 188 -3.92 -14.19 -8.97
N GLU A 189 -4.97 -15.02 -8.95
CA GLU A 189 -5.93 -15.05 -7.82
C GLU A 189 -5.31 -15.58 -6.51
N GLU A 190 -4.12 -16.15 -6.57
CA GLU A 190 -3.36 -16.71 -5.44
C GLU A 190 -2.31 -15.71 -4.91
N GLY A 191 -2.20 -14.50 -5.48
CA GLY A 191 -1.22 -13.47 -5.10
C GLY A 191 0.16 -13.60 -5.76
N MET A 192 0.37 -14.62 -6.59
CA MET A 192 1.64 -14.90 -7.27
C MET A 192 1.79 -14.06 -8.55
N TRP A 193 3.02 -13.63 -8.83
CA TRP A 193 3.37 -12.89 -10.04
C TRP A 193 3.42 -13.78 -11.29
N LYS A 194 3.08 -13.21 -12.44
CA LYS A 194 2.99 -13.90 -13.74
C LYS A 194 4.20 -13.71 -14.66
N TRP A 195 5.15 -12.86 -14.29
CA TRP A 195 6.32 -12.56 -15.12
C TRP A 195 7.52 -13.45 -14.77
N GLU A 196 8.33 -13.77 -15.79
CA GLU A 196 9.54 -14.54 -15.63
C GLU A 196 10.64 -13.70 -14.94
N VAL A 197 11.37 -14.33 -14.03
CA VAL A 197 12.53 -13.76 -13.32
C VAL A 197 13.68 -14.76 -13.52
N PRO A 198 14.88 -14.32 -13.93
CA PRO A 198 16.00 -15.23 -14.16
C PRO A 198 16.43 -15.90 -12.84
N GLU A 199 16.58 -17.22 -12.87
CA GLU A 199 16.96 -18.06 -11.71
C GLU A 199 18.48 -17.99 -11.38
N ASP A 200 19.10 -16.82 -11.52
CA ASP A 200 20.55 -16.62 -11.35
C ASP A 200 20.97 -16.49 -9.88
N GLY A 201 20.51 -17.41 -9.01
CA GLY A 201 20.89 -17.52 -7.59
C GLY A 201 19.74 -17.29 -6.61
N ASP A 202 20.03 -16.61 -5.49
CA ASP A 202 19.07 -16.31 -4.43
C ASP A 202 18.12 -15.18 -4.87
N ILE A 203 17.06 -15.56 -5.60
CA ILE A 203 16.05 -14.64 -6.17
C ILE A 203 15.51 -13.72 -5.09
N THR A 204 15.93 -12.45 -5.13
CA THR A 204 15.51 -11.45 -4.15
C THR A 204 14.28 -10.69 -4.67
N PHE A 205 13.33 -10.30 -3.80
CA PHE A 205 12.16 -9.49 -4.21
C PHE A 205 12.53 -8.22 -5.00
N LYS A 206 13.69 -7.65 -4.72
CA LYS A 206 14.35 -6.56 -5.46
C LYS A 206 14.53 -6.90 -6.95
N GLU A 207 14.90 -8.12 -7.29
CA GLU A 207 15.11 -8.59 -8.68
C GLU A 207 13.79 -8.94 -9.35
N VAL A 208 12.89 -9.60 -8.62
CA VAL A 208 11.50 -9.85 -9.05
C VAL A 208 10.83 -8.54 -9.47
N ALA A 209 10.92 -7.51 -8.63
CA ALA A 209 10.40 -6.17 -8.91
C ALA A 209 11.14 -5.43 -10.04
N ALA A 210 12.41 -5.76 -10.32
CA ALA A 210 13.15 -5.21 -11.46
C ALA A 210 12.67 -5.79 -12.80
N CYS A 211 12.28 -7.07 -12.80
CA CYS A 211 11.80 -7.78 -13.98
C CYS A 211 10.35 -7.43 -14.37
N HIS A 212 9.60 -6.74 -13.51
CA HIS A 212 8.22 -6.34 -13.78
C HIS A 212 8.11 -5.53 -15.10
N PRO A 213 7.35 -5.99 -16.12
CA PRO A 213 7.45 -5.45 -17.47
C PRO A 213 7.14 -3.95 -17.60
N VAL A 214 6.20 -3.42 -16.81
CA VAL A 214 5.87 -1.98 -16.79
C VAL A 214 7.03 -1.18 -16.19
N LEU A 215 7.67 -1.67 -15.11
CA LEU A 215 8.81 -1.00 -14.49
C LEU A 215 10.03 -1.05 -15.42
N ALA A 216 10.29 -2.19 -16.05
CA ALA A 216 11.35 -2.34 -17.04
C ALA A 216 11.16 -1.41 -18.25
N LYS A 217 9.95 -1.32 -18.81
CA LYS A 217 9.58 -0.36 -19.89
C LYS A 217 9.90 1.07 -19.48
N TRP A 218 9.38 1.53 -18.34
CA TRP A 218 9.55 2.93 -17.92
C TRP A 218 10.98 3.26 -17.49
N ASN A 219 11.72 2.29 -16.92
CA ASN A 219 13.15 2.42 -16.65
C ASN A 219 13.96 2.54 -17.96
N ALA A 220 13.63 1.77 -19.00
CA ALA A 220 14.29 1.89 -20.31
C ALA A 220 14.02 3.26 -20.97
N ILE A 221 12.78 3.75 -20.90
CA ILE A 221 12.40 5.10 -21.36
C ILE A 221 13.18 6.16 -20.56
N LEU A 222 13.18 6.07 -19.22
CA LEU A 222 13.88 7.01 -18.35
C LEU A 222 15.38 7.06 -18.66
N ASN A 223 16.04 5.91 -18.84
CA ASN A 223 17.45 5.86 -19.22
C ASN A 223 17.73 6.49 -20.59
N LYS A 224 16.80 6.36 -21.56
CA LYS A 224 16.90 7.04 -22.85
C LYS A 224 16.80 8.56 -22.68
N THR A 225 15.82 9.05 -21.92
CA THR A 225 15.62 10.48 -21.61
C THR A 225 16.82 11.05 -20.82
N ALA A 226 17.35 10.31 -19.86
CA ALA A 226 18.53 10.69 -19.08
C ALA A 226 19.77 10.84 -19.96
N ARG A 227 20.01 9.92 -20.91
CA ARG A 227 21.08 10.04 -21.91
C ARG A 227 20.91 11.25 -22.83
N GLN A 228 19.68 11.54 -23.27
CA GLN A 228 19.37 12.71 -24.09
C GLN A 228 19.73 14.04 -23.39
N TYR A 229 19.45 14.15 -22.09
CA TYR A 229 19.76 15.34 -21.29
C TYR A 229 21.07 15.25 -20.50
N GLN A 230 21.89 14.23 -20.73
CA GLN A 230 23.17 13.96 -20.04
C GLN A 230 23.07 13.92 -18.50
N VAL A 231 21.92 13.47 -17.98
CA VAL A 231 21.68 13.32 -16.54
C VAL A 231 22.20 11.97 -16.07
N HIS A 232 23.07 11.96 -15.05
CA HIS A 232 23.49 10.74 -14.39
C HIS A 232 22.40 10.28 -13.41
N LEU A 233 21.77 9.14 -13.69
CA LEU A 233 20.80 8.50 -12.81
C LEU A 233 21.41 7.22 -12.23
N ALA A 234 21.32 7.07 -10.91
CA ALA A 234 21.62 5.83 -10.20
C ALA A 234 20.39 5.43 -9.39
N PHE A 235 19.95 4.19 -9.52
CA PHE A 235 18.94 3.63 -8.62
C PHE A 235 19.60 3.38 -7.25
N PRO A 236 18.98 3.79 -6.13
CA PRO A 236 19.54 3.53 -4.80
C PRO A 236 19.56 2.03 -4.52
N SER A 237 20.74 1.42 -4.60
CA SER A 237 20.96 0.05 -4.15
C SER A 237 21.31 0.05 -2.68
N ALA A 238 20.67 -0.82 -1.89
CA ALA A 238 20.94 -0.97 -0.45
C ALA A 238 22.39 -1.41 -0.15
N ASP A 239 23.09 -1.98 -1.14
CA ASP A 239 24.46 -2.50 -1.01
C ASP A 239 25.54 -1.39 -0.96
N GLY A 240 25.15 -0.11 -1.08
CA GLY A 240 26.05 1.03 -1.20
C GLY A 240 26.13 1.96 0.02
N ILE A 241 25.58 1.58 1.18
CA ILE A 241 25.52 2.43 2.40
C ILE A 241 26.59 2.11 3.47
N ASP A 242 27.48 1.13 3.22
CA ASP A 242 28.54 0.72 4.17
C ASP A 242 29.94 1.33 3.91
N GLU A 243 30.11 2.20 2.90
CA GLU A 243 31.37 2.93 2.64
C GLU A 243 31.21 4.47 2.71
N ALA A 244 30.92 5.01 3.90
CA ALA A 244 30.93 6.45 4.19
C ALA A 244 31.44 6.78 5.61
#